data_AF-A0AAD8AQG2-F1
#
_entry.id   AF-A0AAD8AQG2-F1
#
_cell.length_a   1.000
_cell.length_b   1.000
_cell.length_c   1.000
_cell.angle_alpha   90.00
_cell.angle_beta   90.00
_cell.angle_gamma   90.00
#
_symmetry.space_group_name_H-M   'P 1'
#
loop_
_entity.id
_entity.type
_entity.pdbx_description
1 polymer ?
#
loop_
_entity_poly.entity_id
_entity_poly.type
_entity_poly.pdbx_seq_one_letter_code
_entity_poly.pdbx_strand_id
1 'polypeptide(L)'
;MAWTVGCAQCHDHRYDPISQTDYYRIRAIFEPGLDWKQWRDRNSRLVNLWNAEQKQIAAAVEMELAELEGKRVAELDTIVLDIFNKEVGKLPEEKREMAKVTRDTAADKRTPEQIQLFKDYPSLNVDRGSAYLYEGQRINEFNKKYEDQKTTILAKRPADNFLAAFSEVPNQIPVTHLFFRGDFNSPKEPVAPGGLSILNEP
;
A
#
# COMPACT_ATOMS: atom_id res chain seq x y z
N MET A 1 16.50 32.46 -22.52
CA MET A 1 17.43 31.35 -22.80
C MET A 1 17.57 30.55 -21.52
N ALA A 2 17.14 29.30 -21.51
CA ALA A 2 17.34 28.41 -20.36
C ALA A 2 18.68 27.69 -20.52
N TRP A 3 19.56 27.76 -19.53
CA TRP A 3 20.80 27.00 -19.51
C TRP A 3 20.48 25.55 -19.12
N THR A 4 20.87 24.58 -19.93
CA THR A 4 20.64 23.16 -19.62
C THR A 4 21.82 22.59 -18.85
N VAL A 5 21.65 22.34 -17.55
CA VAL A 5 22.70 21.72 -16.71
C VAL A 5 22.88 20.22 -16.97
N GLY A 6 22.05 19.59 -17.81
CA GLY A 6 22.01 18.13 -17.98
C GLY A 6 23.32 17.48 -18.45
N CYS A 7 24.10 18.15 -19.30
CA CYS A 7 25.40 17.61 -19.71
C CYS A 7 26.40 17.51 -18.55
N ALA A 8 26.22 18.34 -17.51
CA ALA A 8 27.04 18.32 -16.31
C ALA A 8 26.79 17.10 -15.40
N GLN A 9 25.83 16.22 -15.73
CA GLN A 9 25.57 15.02 -14.93
C GLN A 9 26.75 14.04 -14.94
N CYS A 10 27.41 13.88 -16.10
CA CYS A 10 28.43 12.84 -16.29
C CYS A 10 29.86 13.39 -16.34
N HIS A 11 30.04 14.64 -16.72
CA HIS A 11 31.34 15.30 -16.84
C HIS A 11 31.13 16.81 -16.70
N ASP A 12 32.18 17.61 -16.56
CA ASP A 12 32.03 19.07 -16.60
C ASP A 12 31.37 19.50 -17.90
N HIS A 13 30.45 20.46 -17.84
CA HIS A 13 29.70 20.87 -19.02
C HIS A 13 30.65 21.31 -20.15
N ARG A 14 30.34 20.88 -21.39
CA ARG A 14 31.29 20.99 -22.52
C ARG A 14 31.64 22.42 -22.91
N TYR A 15 30.69 23.34 -22.79
CA TYR A 15 30.81 24.71 -23.30
C TYR A 15 30.69 25.74 -22.17
N ASP A 16 29.64 25.60 -21.35
CA ASP A 16 29.44 26.45 -20.18
C ASP A 16 30.33 26.08 -18.99
N PRO A 17 30.75 27.04 -18.15
CA PRO A 17 31.58 26.83 -16.96
C PRO A 17 30.78 26.25 -15.78
N ILE A 18 30.13 25.10 -16.00
CA ILE A 18 29.35 24.36 -15.00
C ILE A 18 30.08 23.05 -14.73
N SER A 19 30.63 22.89 -13.52
CA SER A 19 31.28 21.66 -13.13
C SER A 19 30.28 20.52 -12.90
N GLN A 20 30.75 19.28 -12.98
CA GLN A 20 29.95 18.11 -12.59
C GLN A 20 29.49 18.25 -11.13
N THR A 21 30.36 18.76 -10.26
CA THR A 21 30.05 19.04 -8.86
C THR A 21 28.88 20.01 -8.73
N ASP A 22 28.84 21.10 -9.50
CA ASP A 22 27.74 22.07 -9.45
C ASP A 22 26.39 21.46 -9.82
N TYR A 23 26.36 20.54 -10.80
CA TYR A 23 25.15 19.77 -11.10
C TYR A 23 24.64 19.00 -9.89
N TYR A 24 25.54 18.30 -9.18
CA TYR A 24 25.16 17.51 -7.99
C TYR A 24 24.83 18.39 -6.78
N ARG A 25 25.43 19.57 -6.64
CA ARG A 25 25.05 20.56 -5.61
C ARG A 25 23.62 21.06 -5.80
N ILE A 26 23.20 21.32 -7.05
CA ILE A 26 21.82 21.71 -7.35
C ILE A 26 20.88 20.52 -7.12
N ARG A 27 21.25 19.32 -7.59
CA ARG A 27 20.46 18.10 -7.34
C ARG A 27 20.22 17.87 -5.84
N ALA A 28 21.24 18.10 -5.01
CA ALA A 28 21.16 17.93 -3.56
C ALA A 28 20.07 18.79 -2.90
N ILE A 29 19.71 19.94 -3.48
CA ILE A 29 18.61 20.78 -2.99
C ILE A 29 17.26 20.04 -3.10
N PHE A 30 17.07 19.23 -4.14
CA PHE A 30 15.80 18.56 -4.41
C PHE A 30 15.74 17.12 -3.87
N GLU A 31 16.87 16.52 -3.51
CA GLU A 31 16.94 15.12 -3.11
C GLU A 31 16.10 14.78 -1.86
N PRO A 32 15.92 15.65 -0.84
CA PRO A 32 14.99 15.38 0.26
C PRO A 32 13.54 15.16 -0.18
N GLY A 33 13.10 15.81 -1.26
CA GLY A 33 11.78 15.59 -1.85
C GLY A 33 11.78 14.57 -2.99
N LEU A 34 12.91 14.32 -3.65
CA LEU A 34 13.06 13.40 -4.80
C LEU A 34 14.13 12.33 -4.52
N ASP A 35 14.05 11.71 -3.35
CA ASP A 35 14.96 10.63 -2.96
C ASP A 35 14.77 9.43 -3.90
N TRP A 36 15.79 9.11 -4.69
CA TRP A 36 15.75 8.01 -5.65
C TRP A 36 15.91 6.64 -4.99
N LYS A 37 16.50 6.56 -3.79
CA LYS A 37 16.61 5.32 -3.01
C LYS A 37 15.30 5.01 -2.30
N GLN A 38 14.57 6.04 -1.91
CA GLN A 38 13.25 5.94 -1.26
C GLN A 38 12.19 6.66 -2.09
N TRP A 39 12.03 6.20 -3.33
CA TRP A 39 11.14 6.86 -4.28
C TRP A 39 9.69 6.86 -3.81
N ARG A 40 9.16 8.06 -3.61
CA ARG A 40 7.74 8.33 -3.36
C ARG A 40 6.98 8.45 -4.67
N ASP A 41 5.98 7.61 -4.87
CA ASP A 41 5.10 7.64 -6.05
C ASP A 41 4.22 8.90 -6.06
N ARG A 42 3.49 9.13 -7.16
CA ARG A 42 2.65 10.33 -7.36
C ARG A 42 1.61 10.51 -6.25
N ASN A 43 0.93 9.46 -5.82
CA ASN A 43 -0.17 9.55 -4.86
C ASN A 43 0.35 9.86 -3.45
N SER A 44 1.53 9.33 -3.08
CA SER A 44 2.17 9.66 -1.81
C SER A 44 2.66 11.11 -1.69
N ARG A 45 2.61 11.88 -2.78
CA ARG A 45 2.97 13.31 -2.85
C ARG A 45 1.75 14.23 -2.88
N LEU A 46 0.55 13.67 -2.78
CA LEU A 46 -0.69 14.43 -2.67
C LEU A 46 -0.90 14.81 -1.21
N VAL A 47 -1.15 16.10 -0.98
CA VAL A 47 -1.53 16.62 0.34
C VAL A 47 -2.99 17.05 0.25
N ASN A 48 -3.83 16.52 1.13
CA ASN A 48 -5.21 16.98 1.21
C ASN A 48 -5.26 18.33 1.93
N LEU A 49 -5.88 19.32 1.29
CA LEU A 49 -6.04 20.68 1.80
C LEU A 49 -7.21 20.83 2.78
N TRP A 50 -7.63 19.73 3.43
CA TRP A 50 -8.59 19.77 4.51
C TRP A 50 -8.17 20.70 5.65
N ASN A 51 -9.11 21.50 6.13
CA ASN A 51 -8.95 22.24 7.37
C ASN A 51 -9.00 21.30 8.59
N ALA A 52 -8.79 21.82 9.79
CA ALA A 52 -8.74 21.00 11.02
C ALA A 52 -10.05 20.24 11.29
N GLU A 53 -11.20 20.87 11.05
CA GLU A 53 -12.52 20.27 11.23
C GLU A 53 -12.75 19.12 10.24
N GLN A 54 -12.45 19.35 8.96
CA GLN A 54 -12.56 18.32 7.91
C GLN A 54 -11.67 17.11 8.20
N LYS A 55 -10.45 17.34 8.73
CA LYS A 55 -9.57 16.24 9.15
C LYS A 55 -10.18 15.42 10.30
N GLN A 56 -10.83 16.07 11.26
CA GLN A 56 -11.51 15.37 12.36
C GLN A 56 -12.71 14.56 11.85
N ILE A 57 -13.53 15.13 10.95
CA ILE A 57 -14.65 14.42 10.33
C ILE A 57 -14.14 13.21 9.54
N ALA A 58 -13.11 13.40 8.71
CA ALA A 58 -12.53 12.31 7.92
C ALA A 58 -11.99 11.19 8.82
N ALA A 59 -11.26 11.52 9.89
CA ALA A 59 -10.76 10.54 10.85
C ALA A 59 -11.89 9.78 11.55
N ALA A 60 -12.98 10.46 11.93
CA ALA A 60 -14.15 9.81 12.50
C ALA A 60 -14.84 8.85 11.51
N VAL A 61 -14.95 9.24 10.24
CA VAL A 61 -15.47 8.38 9.17
C VAL A 61 -14.58 7.16 8.94
N GLU A 62 -13.25 7.32 8.95
CA GLU A 62 -12.30 6.21 8.84
C GLU A 62 -12.44 5.22 9.99
N MET A 63 -12.67 5.69 11.22
CA MET A 63 -12.97 4.83 12.37
C MET A 63 -14.28 4.07 12.20
N GLU A 64 -15.34 4.74 11.74
CA GLU A 64 -16.65 4.11 11.48
C GLU A 64 -16.55 3.03 10.38
N LEU A 65 -15.77 3.28 9.33
CA LEU A 65 -15.48 2.30 8.27
C LEU A 65 -14.68 1.10 8.79
N ALA A 66 -13.69 1.32 9.66
CA ALA A 66 -12.92 0.23 10.26
C ALA A 66 -13.79 -0.66 11.16
N GLU A 67 -14.71 -0.06 11.93
CA GLU A 67 -15.68 -0.80 12.74
C GLU A 67 -16.65 -1.59 11.85
N LEU A 68 -17.16 -0.98 10.77
CA LEU A 68 -18.02 -1.65 9.80
C LEU A 68 -17.32 -2.85 9.17
N GLU A 69 -16.06 -2.70 8.77
CA GLU A 69 -15.25 -3.78 8.20
C GLU A 69 -15.05 -4.91 9.21
N GLY A 70 -14.81 -4.59 10.49
CA GLY A 70 -14.75 -5.59 11.56
C GLY A 70 -16.05 -6.39 11.69
N LYS A 71 -17.21 -5.70 11.66
CA LYS A 71 -18.55 -6.34 11.66
C LYS A 71 -18.76 -7.22 10.43
N ARG A 72 -18.38 -6.72 9.25
CA ARG A 72 -18.47 -7.44 7.98
C ARG A 72 -17.70 -8.74 8.03
N VAL A 73 -16.46 -8.70 8.49
CA VAL A 73 -15.60 -9.88 8.59
C VAL A 73 -16.18 -10.90 9.57
N ALA A 74 -16.65 -10.47 10.74
CA ALA A 74 -17.25 -11.37 11.73
C ALA A 74 -18.55 -12.04 11.25
N GLU A 75 -19.43 -11.28 10.59
CA GLU A 75 -20.66 -11.83 10.00
C GLU A 75 -20.34 -12.78 8.84
N LEU A 76 -19.35 -12.46 8.00
CA LEU A 76 -18.90 -13.36 6.94
C LEU A 76 -18.32 -14.66 7.50
N ASP A 77 -17.52 -14.61 8.57
CA ASP A 77 -17.00 -15.81 9.23
C ASP A 77 -18.12 -16.70 9.77
N THR A 78 -19.18 -16.10 10.31
CA THR A 78 -20.38 -16.81 10.75
C THR A 78 -21.08 -17.50 9.58
N ILE A 79 -21.22 -16.81 8.43
CA ILE A 79 -21.79 -17.40 7.21
C ILE A 79 -20.94 -18.58 6.72
N VAL A 80 -19.62 -18.45 6.70
CA VAL A 80 -18.72 -19.53 6.29
C VAL A 80 -18.85 -20.72 7.24
N LEU A 81 -18.97 -20.49 8.56
CA LEU A 81 -19.21 -21.55 9.54
C LEU A 81 -20.56 -22.24 9.35
N ASP A 82 -21.63 -21.49 9.05
CA ASP A 82 -22.94 -22.06 8.73
C ASP A 82 -22.87 -22.97 7.51
N ILE A 83 -22.21 -22.52 6.43
CA ILE A 83 -22.02 -23.31 5.21
C ILE A 83 -21.22 -24.57 5.51
N PHE A 84 -20.11 -24.43 6.24
CA PHE A 84 -19.29 -25.56 6.64
C PHE A 84 -20.08 -26.60 7.46
N ASN A 85 -20.86 -26.15 8.44
CA ASN A 85 -21.69 -27.05 9.25
C ASN A 85 -22.75 -27.78 8.42
N LYS A 86 -23.35 -27.10 7.42
CA LYS A 86 -24.27 -27.73 6.46
C LYS A 86 -23.58 -28.80 5.63
N GLU A 87 -22.35 -28.55 5.16
CA GLU A 87 -21.56 -29.53 4.40
C GLU A 87 -21.11 -30.72 5.28
N VAL A 88 -20.72 -30.48 6.53
CA VAL A 88 -20.40 -31.55 7.50
C VAL A 88 -21.62 -32.42 7.79
N GLY A 89 -22.82 -31.84 7.86
CA GLY A 89 -24.07 -32.59 8.05
C GLY A 89 -24.34 -33.65 6.96
N LYS A 90 -23.84 -33.42 5.73
CA LYS A 90 -23.96 -34.36 4.60
C LYS A 90 -22.98 -35.53 4.69
N LEU A 91 -21.97 -35.47 5.57
CA LEU A 91 -20.98 -36.54 5.74
C LEU A 91 -21.52 -37.70 6.60
N PRO A 92 -20.98 -38.92 6.42
CA PRO A 92 -21.15 -40.03 7.36
C PRO A 92 -20.71 -39.64 8.77
N GLU A 93 -21.40 -40.15 9.79
CA GLU A 93 -21.22 -39.76 11.20
C GLU A 93 -19.76 -39.91 11.68
N GLU A 94 -19.07 -40.96 11.24
CA GLU A 94 -17.66 -41.25 11.53
C GLU A 94 -16.70 -40.14 11.08
N LYS A 95 -17.03 -39.41 10.00
CA LYS A 95 -16.16 -38.37 9.42
C LYS A 95 -16.48 -36.96 9.91
N ARG A 96 -17.60 -36.75 10.63
CA ARG A 96 -18.06 -35.43 11.05
C ARG A 96 -17.13 -34.77 12.07
N GLU A 97 -16.72 -35.53 13.08
CA GLU A 97 -15.79 -35.03 14.11
C GLU A 97 -14.40 -34.77 13.51
N MET A 98 -13.94 -35.64 12.62
CA MET A 98 -12.68 -35.42 11.89
C MET A 98 -12.72 -34.14 11.03
N ALA A 99 -13.85 -33.86 10.38
CA ALA A 99 -14.01 -32.63 9.58
C ALA A 99 -13.90 -31.37 10.44
N LYS A 100 -14.57 -31.34 11.61
CA LYS A 100 -14.49 -30.20 12.54
C LYS A 100 -13.06 -29.96 13.03
N VAL A 101 -12.39 -31.02 13.50
CA VAL A 101 -10.99 -30.94 13.95
C VAL A 101 -10.06 -30.48 12.83
N THR A 102 -10.30 -30.91 11.59
CA THR A 102 -9.48 -30.50 10.43
C THR A 102 -9.58 -29.01 10.12
N ARG A 103 -10.76 -28.40 10.30
CA ARG A 103 -10.98 -26.97 10.08
C ARG A 103 -10.21 -26.12 11.09
N ASP A 104 -10.20 -26.54 12.36
CA ASP A 104 -9.51 -25.84 13.43
C ASP A 104 -7.98 -26.06 13.39
N THR A 105 -7.53 -27.12 12.70
CA THR A 105 -6.11 -27.41 12.51
C THR A 105 -5.52 -26.56 11.37
N ALA A 106 -4.46 -25.81 11.69
CA ALA A 106 -3.71 -25.03 10.70
C ALA A 106 -3.21 -25.92 9.55
N ALA A 107 -3.22 -25.39 8.32
CA ALA A 107 -3.01 -26.17 7.10
C ALA A 107 -1.68 -26.94 7.05
N ASP A 108 -0.63 -26.38 7.65
CA ASP A 108 0.72 -26.93 7.81
C ASP A 108 0.81 -28.04 8.87
N LYS A 109 -0.18 -28.15 9.75
CA LYS A 109 -0.24 -29.13 10.85
C LYS A 109 -1.25 -30.26 10.62
N ARG A 110 -1.88 -30.31 9.45
CA ARG A 110 -2.87 -31.34 9.12
C ARG A 110 -2.20 -32.69 8.91
N THR A 111 -2.78 -33.73 9.49
CA THR A 111 -2.36 -35.13 9.30
C THR A 111 -2.68 -35.62 7.88
N PRO A 112 -2.02 -36.67 7.38
CA PRO A 112 -2.31 -37.24 6.06
C PRO A 112 -3.79 -37.60 5.86
N GLU A 113 -4.44 -38.11 6.90
CA GLU A 113 -5.86 -38.48 6.91
C GLU A 113 -6.76 -37.25 6.76
N GLN A 114 -6.43 -36.15 7.43
CA GLN A 114 -7.14 -34.87 7.32
C GLN A 114 -6.99 -34.23 5.93
N ILE A 115 -5.78 -34.32 5.36
CA ILE A 115 -5.52 -33.86 3.98
C ILE A 115 -6.34 -34.70 2.99
N GLN A 116 -6.38 -36.02 3.19
CA GLN A 116 -7.17 -36.90 2.33
C GLN A 116 -8.67 -36.62 2.45
N LEU A 117 -9.18 -36.30 3.65
CA LEU A 117 -10.58 -35.92 3.85
C LEU A 117 -11.00 -34.71 3.00
N PHE A 118 -10.14 -33.68 2.90
CA PHE A 118 -10.42 -32.51 2.06
C PHE A 118 -10.26 -32.77 0.56
N LYS A 119 -9.47 -33.78 0.16
CA LYS A 119 -9.42 -34.25 -1.23
C LYS A 119 -10.70 -35.01 -1.61
N ASP A 120 -11.18 -35.85 -0.71
CA ASP A 120 -12.40 -36.65 -0.91
C ASP A 120 -13.66 -35.76 -0.89
N TYR A 121 -13.65 -34.71 -0.05
CA TYR A 121 -14.74 -33.75 0.09
C TYR A 121 -14.22 -32.30 -0.02
N PRO A 122 -13.99 -31.81 -1.25
CA PRO A 122 -13.54 -30.43 -1.47
C PRO A 122 -14.50 -29.38 -0.90
N SER A 123 -15.78 -29.73 -0.72
CA SER A 123 -16.78 -28.84 -0.14
C SER A 123 -16.56 -28.50 1.34
N LEU A 124 -15.66 -29.20 2.04
CA LEU A 124 -15.31 -28.85 3.42
C LEU A 124 -14.30 -27.71 3.51
N ASN A 125 -13.59 -27.41 2.42
CA ASN A 125 -12.63 -26.32 2.35
C ASN A 125 -13.29 -24.99 1.97
N VAL A 126 -14.45 -24.68 2.57
CA VAL A 126 -15.13 -23.40 2.36
C VAL A 126 -14.42 -22.30 3.14
N ASP A 127 -14.05 -21.26 2.42
CA ASP A 127 -13.49 -20.02 2.95
C ASP A 127 -14.31 -18.79 2.51
N ARG A 128 -13.88 -17.60 2.94
CA ARG A 128 -14.55 -16.32 2.64
C ARG A 128 -14.68 -16.06 1.14
N GLY A 129 -13.70 -16.46 0.34
CA GLY A 129 -13.66 -16.31 -1.11
C GLY A 129 -14.48 -17.35 -1.85
N SER A 130 -14.77 -18.51 -1.25
CA SER A 130 -15.56 -19.57 -1.90
C SER A 130 -17.02 -19.65 -1.44
N ALA A 131 -17.41 -18.91 -0.39
CA ALA A 131 -18.75 -18.96 0.20
C ALA A 131 -19.90 -18.71 -0.82
N TYR A 132 -19.66 -17.88 -1.84
CA TYR A 132 -20.62 -17.57 -2.89
C TYR A 132 -20.99 -18.78 -3.76
N LEU A 133 -20.12 -19.80 -3.84
CA LEU A 133 -20.38 -21.03 -4.61
C LEU A 133 -21.46 -21.89 -3.95
N TYR A 134 -21.67 -21.74 -2.65
CA TYR A 134 -22.64 -22.51 -1.87
C TYR A 134 -23.92 -21.72 -1.61
N GLU A 135 -23.79 -20.45 -1.21
CA GLU A 135 -24.92 -19.58 -0.86
C GLU A 135 -24.86 -18.23 -1.60
N GLY A 136 -24.83 -18.28 -2.94
CA GLY A 136 -24.67 -17.08 -3.77
C GLY A 136 -25.70 -15.96 -3.49
N GLN A 137 -26.97 -16.29 -3.29
CA GLN A 137 -28.00 -15.29 -2.95
C GLN A 137 -27.71 -14.60 -1.62
N ARG A 138 -27.41 -15.37 -0.56
CA ARG A 138 -27.11 -14.82 0.77
C ARG A 138 -25.86 -13.94 0.74
N ILE A 139 -24.83 -14.36 0.00
CA ILE A 139 -23.59 -13.57 -0.16
C ILE A 139 -23.84 -12.28 -0.96
N ASN A 140 -24.69 -12.31 -1.99
CA ASN A 140 -25.05 -11.12 -2.74
C ASN A 140 -25.83 -10.12 -1.89
N GLU A 141 -26.80 -10.58 -1.11
CA GLU A 141 -27.57 -9.76 -0.16
C GLU A 141 -26.67 -9.18 0.94
N PHE A 142 -25.75 -9.99 1.47
CA PHE A 142 -24.73 -9.57 2.43
C PHE A 142 -23.82 -8.49 1.86
N ASN A 143 -23.25 -8.69 0.66
CA ASN A 143 -22.37 -7.73 0.02
C ASN A 143 -23.11 -6.41 -0.24
N LYS A 144 -24.36 -6.48 -0.72
CA LYS A 144 -25.19 -5.30 -0.94
C LYS A 144 -25.44 -4.52 0.35
N LYS A 145 -25.83 -5.21 1.43
CA LYS A 145 -26.02 -4.59 2.77
C LYS A 145 -24.80 -3.79 3.21
N TYR A 146 -23.60 -4.38 3.10
CA TYR A 146 -22.37 -3.72 3.56
C TYR A 146 -21.89 -2.62 2.61
N GLU A 147 -22.07 -2.76 1.30
CA GLU A 147 -21.80 -1.67 0.35
C GLU A 147 -22.75 -0.48 0.55
N ASP A 148 -24.05 -0.72 0.83
CA ASP A 148 -25.02 0.34 1.13
C ASP A 148 -24.66 1.08 2.45
N GLN A 149 -24.20 0.35 3.47
CA GLN A 149 -23.71 0.96 4.71
C GLN A 149 -22.42 1.75 4.49
N LYS A 150 -21.46 1.18 3.74
CA LYS A 150 -20.19 1.82 3.42
C LYS A 150 -20.39 3.09 2.60
N THR A 151 -21.26 3.09 1.60
CA THR A 151 -21.60 4.28 0.80
C THR A 151 -22.26 5.36 1.65
N THR A 152 -23.16 4.99 2.57
CA THR A 152 -23.77 5.92 3.53
C THR A 152 -22.74 6.58 4.45
N ILE A 153 -21.77 5.81 4.94
CA ILE A 153 -20.69 6.31 5.79
C ILE A 153 -19.75 7.22 4.99
N LEU A 154 -19.34 6.79 3.80
CA LEU A 154 -18.48 7.57 2.91
C LEU A 154 -19.10 8.89 2.47
N ALA A 155 -20.44 8.98 2.38
CA ALA A 155 -21.13 10.22 2.07
C ALA A 155 -20.93 11.32 3.15
N LYS A 156 -20.55 10.94 4.37
CA LYS A 156 -20.18 11.88 5.45
C LYS A 156 -18.75 12.41 5.31
N ARG A 157 -17.89 11.73 4.54
CA ARG A 157 -16.48 12.11 4.37
C ARG A 157 -16.42 13.44 3.59
N PRO A 158 -15.64 14.43 4.04
CA PRO A 158 -15.41 15.64 3.26
C PRO A 158 -14.84 15.28 1.88
N ALA A 159 -15.23 16.04 0.86
CA ALA A 159 -14.68 15.87 -0.48
C ALA A 159 -13.15 16.00 -0.45
N ASP A 160 -12.46 15.10 -1.16
CA ASP A 160 -11.02 15.16 -1.29
C ASP A 160 -10.61 16.43 -2.03
N ASN A 161 -9.63 17.17 -1.49
CA ASN A 161 -9.07 18.37 -2.12
C ASN A 161 -7.55 18.26 -2.16
N PHE A 162 -7.06 17.37 -3.01
CA PHE A 162 -5.63 17.07 -3.11
C PHE A 162 -4.88 18.13 -3.91
N LEU A 163 -3.75 18.56 -3.35
CA LEU A 163 -2.73 19.33 -4.05
C LEU A 163 -1.48 18.46 -4.23
N ALA A 164 -0.96 18.41 -5.45
CA ALA A 164 0.37 17.86 -5.68
C ALA A 164 1.42 18.84 -5.16
N ALA A 165 2.12 18.48 -4.09
CA ALA A 165 3.13 19.33 -3.48
C ALA A 165 4.50 18.65 -3.54
N PHE A 166 5.54 19.43 -3.88
CA PHE A 166 6.90 19.04 -3.55
C PHE A 166 7.02 19.07 -2.02
N SER A 167 7.22 17.91 -1.41
CA SER A 167 7.28 17.75 0.04
C SER A 167 8.46 16.86 0.40
N GLU A 168 9.13 17.24 1.49
CA GLU A 168 10.21 16.47 2.11
C GLU A 168 9.63 15.55 3.19
N VAL A 169 10.34 14.47 3.50
CA VAL A 169 9.99 13.60 4.64
C VAL A 169 10.68 14.13 5.89
N PRO A 170 9.96 14.45 6.98
CA PRO A 170 10.57 14.94 8.20
C PRO A 170 11.69 14.01 8.71
N ASN A 171 12.81 14.59 9.10
CA ASN A 171 14.01 13.90 9.59
C ASN A 171 14.69 12.94 8.59
N GLN A 172 14.37 13.05 7.30
CA GLN A 172 15.03 12.28 6.23
C GLN A 172 15.78 13.23 5.30
N ILE A 173 17.09 13.35 5.52
CA ILE A 173 17.98 14.16 4.68
C ILE A 173 18.96 13.21 3.97
N PRO A 174 18.69 12.85 2.71
CA PRO A 174 19.58 11.97 1.95
C PRO A 174 20.91 12.67 1.67
N VAL A 175 22.01 11.90 1.72
CA VAL A 175 23.34 12.40 1.34
C VAL A 175 23.50 12.28 -0.17
N THR A 176 23.63 13.43 -0.84
CA THR A 176 23.96 13.49 -2.27
C THR A 176 25.43 13.17 -2.49
N HIS A 177 25.71 12.39 -3.53
CA HIS A 177 27.07 12.05 -3.93
C HIS A 177 27.31 12.50 -5.36
N LEU A 178 28.56 12.87 -5.68
CA LEU A 178 29.03 12.88 -7.05
C LEU A 178 29.05 11.44 -7.57
N PHE A 179 28.78 11.21 -8.85
CA PHE A 179 28.86 9.88 -9.45
C PHE A 179 29.87 9.83 -10.58
N PHE A 180 30.63 8.74 -10.66
CA PHE A 180 31.57 8.53 -11.77
C PHE A 180 30.81 8.46 -13.09
N ARG A 181 31.00 9.45 -13.97
CA ARG A 181 30.29 9.54 -15.25
C ARG A 181 28.77 9.42 -15.15
N GLY A 182 28.19 9.90 -14.04
CA GLY A 182 26.76 9.87 -13.80
C GLY A 182 26.19 8.50 -13.40
N ASP A 183 27.03 7.46 -13.27
CA ASP A 183 26.58 6.13 -12.86
C ASP A 183 26.25 6.08 -11.37
N PHE A 184 24.97 5.92 -11.05
CA PHE A 184 24.46 5.90 -9.68
C PHE A 184 24.98 4.72 -8.85
N ASN A 185 25.53 3.67 -9.47
CA ASN A 185 26.16 2.55 -8.77
C ASN A 185 27.62 2.84 -8.38
N SER A 186 28.18 3.94 -8.87
CA SER A 186 29.57 4.34 -8.65
C SER A 186 29.65 5.69 -7.93
N PRO A 187 29.17 5.79 -6.67
CA PRO A 187 29.25 7.03 -5.89
C PRO A 187 30.70 7.38 -5.57
N LYS A 188 30.99 8.67 -5.54
CA LYS A 188 32.26 9.25 -5.13
C LYS A 188 32.07 10.06 -3.84
N GLU A 189 32.69 11.22 -3.72
CA GLU A 189 32.57 12.10 -2.57
C GLU A 189 31.14 12.63 -2.37
N PRO A 190 30.73 12.85 -1.10
CA PRO A 190 29.47 13.52 -0.79
C PRO A 190 29.55 15.00 -1.19
N VAL A 191 28.40 15.54 -1.61
CA VAL A 191 28.26 16.92 -2.06
C VAL A 191 27.14 17.59 -1.28
N ALA A 192 27.42 18.77 -0.72
CA ALA A 192 26.43 19.57 -0.01
C ALA A 192 25.53 20.36 -0.98
N PRO A 193 24.28 20.67 -0.61
CA PRO A 193 23.40 21.51 -1.43
C PRO A 193 24.01 22.89 -1.70
N GLY A 194 23.83 23.38 -2.92
CA GLY A 194 24.31 24.70 -3.33
C GLY A 194 23.97 25.06 -4.77
N GLY A 195 24.12 26.34 -5.10
CA GLY A 195 23.97 26.85 -6.46
C GLY A 195 25.21 26.62 -7.33
N LEU A 196 25.17 27.16 -8.55
CA LEU A 196 26.31 27.15 -9.46
C LEU A 196 27.46 27.97 -8.88
N SER A 197 28.62 27.35 -8.68
CA SER A 197 29.79 28.03 -8.13
C SER A 197 30.24 29.26 -8.93
N ILE A 198 30.03 29.26 -10.26
CA ILE A 198 30.36 30.39 -11.15
C ILE A 198 29.57 31.67 -10.86
N LEU A 199 28.44 31.57 -10.14
CA LEU A 199 27.61 32.72 -9.77
C LEU A 199 28.01 33.33 -8.43
N ASN A 200 28.90 32.68 -7.67
CA ASN A 200 29.42 33.26 -6.44
C ASN A 200 30.51 34.27 -6.81
N GLU A 201 30.36 35.52 -6.40
CA GLU A 201 31.43 36.52 -6.52
C GLU A 201 32.67 36.06 -5.73
N PRO A 202 33.89 36.36 -6.22
CA PRO A 202 35.14 35.97 -5.56
C PRO A 202 35.36 36.62 -4.18
#